data_AF-A0A1F9LNP2-F1
#
_entry.id   AF-A0A1F9LNP2-F1
#
_cell.length_a   1.000
_cell.length_b   1.000
_cell.length_c   1.000
_cell.angle_alpha   90.00
_cell.angle_beta   90.00
_cell.angle_gamma   90.00
#
_symmetry.space_group_name_H-M   'P 1'
#
loop_
_entity.id
_entity.type
_entity.pdbx_description
1 polymer ?
#
loop_
_entity_poly.entity_id
_entity_poly.type
_entity_poly.pdbx_seq_one_letter_code
_entity_poly.pdbx_strand_id
1 'polypeptide(L)'
;MSRSAMIRARTDEQLKVEVENILQKLGLTPSEAINLFYAQIRLRRGIPFQIELPNEETSRIFKETEAGENLVECSDADDVFGKLGL
;
A
#
# COMPACT_ATOMS: atom_id res chain seq x y z
N MET A 1 15.16 -29.53 -13.79
CA MET A 1 15.85 -28.82 -12.71
C MET A 1 15.52 -27.34 -12.80
N SER A 2 14.59 -26.84 -11.99
CA SER A 2 14.36 -25.39 -11.88
C SER A 2 15.58 -24.77 -11.19
N ARG A 3 16.19 -23.75 -11.79
CA ARG A 3 17.27 -23.01 -11.15
C ARG A 3 16.64 -22.14 -10.05
N SER A 4 16.92 -22.46 -8.79
CA SER A 4 16.59 -21.58 -7.67
C SER A 4 17.63 -20.46 -7.57
N ALA A 5 17.20 -19.27 -7.20
CA ALA A 5 18.07 -18.13 -6.91
C ALA A 5 17.85 -17.72 -5.44
N MET A 6 18.91 -17.24 -4.79
CA MET A 6 18.84 -16.83 -3.39
C MET A 6 18.69 -15.31 -3.28
N ILE A 7 17.72 -14.86 -2.47
CA ILE A 7 17.50 -13.46 -2.14
C ILE A 7 18.08 -13.21 -0.73
N ARG A 8 18.96 -12.22 -0.59
CA ARG A 8 19.52 -11.77 0.70
C ARG A 8 19.39 -10.27 0.82
N ALA A 9 18.82 -9.79 1.92
CA ALA A 9 18.69 -8.38 2.25
C ALA A 9 18.95 -8.17 3.75
N ARG A 10 19.60 -7.06 4.11
CA ARG A 10 19.75 -6.64 5.51
C ARG A 10 18.50 -5.86 5.92
N THR A 11 18.03 -6.08 7.14
CA THR A 11 16.89 -5.37 7.72
C THR A 11 17.15 -5.08 9.20
N ASP A 12 16.33 -4.22 9.78
CA ASP A 12 16.26 -4.02 11.23
C ASP A 12 15.75 -5.28 11.95
N GLU A 13 16.28 -5.55 13.14
CA GLU A 13 15.96 -6.76 13.93
C GLU A 13 14.55 -6.71 14.51
N GLN A 14 14.12 -5.57 15.03
CA GLN A 14 12.77 -5.42 15.58
C GLN A 14 11.73 -5.57 14.47
N LEU A 15 11.96 -4.90 13.33
CA LEU A 15 11.11 -5.01 12.16
C LEU A 15 10.98 -6.47 11.70
N LYS A 16 12.09 -7.22 11.68
CA LYS A 16 12.07 -8.65 11.31
C LYS A 16 11.15 -9.45 12.23
N VAL A 17 11.32 -9.31 13.55
CA VAL A 17 10.55 -10.07 14.55
C VAL A 17 9.06 -9.74 14.45
N GLU A 18 8.71 -8.46 14.33
CA GLU A 18 7.32 -8.02 14.21
C GLU A 18 6.64 -8.58 12.96
N VAL A 19 7.30 -8.46 11.80
CA VAL A 19 6.76 -8.95 10.53
C VAL A 19 6.64 -10.47 10.52
N GLU A 20 7.61 -11.20 11.06
CA GLU A 20 7.54 -12.67 11.16
C GLU A 20 6.33 -13.13 12.00
N ASN A 21 6.03 -12.45 13.10
CA ASN A 21 4.83 -12.72 13.90
C ASN A 21 3.53 -12.45 13.15
N ILE A 22 3.48 -11.40 12.33
CA ILE A 22 2.31 -11.09 11.48
C ILE A 22 2.14 -12.17 10.41
N LEU A 23 3.21 -12.51 9.68
CA LEU A 23 3.17 -13.52 8.64
C LEU A 23 2.76 -14.89 9.17
N GLN A 24 3.22 -15.26 10.38
CA GLN A 24 2.80 -16.50 11.04
C GLN A 24 1.29 -16.55 11.28
N LYS A 25 0.68 -15.44 11.74
CA LYS A 25 -0.77 -15.34 11.92
C LYS A 25 -1.53 -15.44 10.60
N LEU A 26 -0.90 -15.03 9.49
CA LEU A 26 -1.44 -15.15 8.13
C LEU A 26 -1.16 -16.53 7.49
N GLY A 27 -0.45 -17.42 8.17
CA GLY A 27 -0.08 -18.74 7.64
C GLY A 27 0.99 -18.70 6.55
N LEU A 28 1.83 -17.65 6.54
CA LEU A 28 2.88 -17.44 5.54
C LEU A 28 4.26 -17.49 6.18
N THR A 29 5.22 -18.06 5.46
CA THR A 29 6.65 -17.92 5.76
C THR A 29 7.20 -16.63 5.16
N PRO A 30 8.32 -16.09 5.71
CA PRO A 30 9.00 -14.93 5.13
C PRO A 30 9.41 -15.15 3.67
N SER A 31 9.81 -16.37 3.32
CA SER A 31 10.21 -16.71 1.95
C SER A 31 9.02 -16.68 0.98
N GLU A 32 7.85 -17.14 1.40
CA GLU A 32 6.62 -17.03 0.59
C GLU A 32 6.21 -15.58 0.41
N ALA A 33 6.24 -14.77 1.47
CA ALA A 33 5.93 -13.34 1.38
C ALA A 33 6.87 -12.59 0.41
N ILE A 34 8.18 -12.85 0.46
CA ILE A 34 9.16 -12.28 -0.47
C ILE A 34 8.87 -12.73 -1.91
N ASN A 35 8.58 -14.01 -2.13
CA ASN A 35 8.27 -14.51 -3.47
C ASN A 35 6.95 -13.92 -4.01
N LEU A 36 5.94 -13.74 -3.16
CA LEU A 36 4.68 -13.07 -3.51
C LEU A 36 4.93 -11.62 -3.90
N PHE A 37 5.78 -10.90 -3.17
CA PHE A 37 6.17 -9.53 -3.52
C PHE A 37 6.82 -9.45 -4.91
N TYR A 38 7.77 -10.34 -5.22
CA TYR A 38 8.37 -10.43 -6.56
C TYR A 38 7.35 -10.79 -7.64
N ALA A 39 6.43 -11.71 -7.36
CA ALA A 39 5.37 -12.08 -8.28
C ALA A 39 4.44 -10.89 -8.58
N GLN A 40 4.11 -10.10 -7.56
CA GLN A 40 3.31 -8.88 -7.70
C GLN A 40 4.04 -7.80 -8.52
N ILE A 41 5.35 -7.58 -8.29
CA ILE A 41 6.14 -6.67 -9.11
C ILE A 41 6.12 -7.11 -10.58
N ARG A 42 6.33 -8.40 -10.84
CA ARG A 42 6.32 -8.95 -12.20
C ARG A 42 4.96 -8.77 -12.86
N LEU A 43 3.87 -9.00 -12.12
CA LEU A 43 2.50 -8.91 -12.63
C LEU A 43 2.12 -7.46 -12.97
N ARG A 44 2.42 -6.53 -12.06
CA ARG A 44 2.01 -5.12 -12.17
C ARG A 44 2.98 -4.25 -12.96
N ARG A 45 4.18 -4.76 -13.27
CA ARG A 45 5.29 -3.97 -13.84
C ARG A 45 5.61 -2.72 -13.01
N GLY A 46 5.44 -2.83 -11.69
CA GLY A 46 5.60 -1.73 -10.74
C GLY A 46 5.56 -2.26 -9.32
N ILE A 47 5.90 -1.42 -8.34
CA ILE A 47 5.90 -1.86 -6.93
C ILE A 47 4.44 -1.97 -6.44
N PRO A 48 4.05 -3.08 -5.77
CA PRO A 48 2.66 -3.37 -5.41
C PRO A 48 2.16 -2.61 -4.18
N PHE A 49 2.62 -1.39 -4.00
CA PHE A 49 2.14 -0.39 -3.07
C PHE A 49 2.55 0.98 -3.62
N GLN A 50 1.83 2.03 -3.25
CA GLN A 50 2.17 3.38 -3.71
C GLN A 50 3.55 3.78 -3.18
N ILE A 51 4.43 4.22 -4.09
CA ILE A 51 5.71 4.85 -3.74
C ILE A 51 5.59 6.32 -4.11
N GLU A 52 4.84 7.04 -3.29
CA GLU A 52 4.63 8.45 -3.48
C GLU A 52 4.87 9.14 -2.15
N LEU A 53 5.77 10.12 -2.17
CA LEU A 53 5.65 11.23 -1.23
C LEU A 53 4.47 12.05 -1.76
N PRO A 54 3.36 12.19 -1.02
CA PRO A 54 2.29 13.06 -1.47
C PRO A 54 2.90 14.43 -1.75
N ASN A 55 2.61 14.98 -2.94
CA ASN A 55 3.09 16.31 -3.26
C ASN A 55 2.49 17.32 -2.25
N GLU A 56 3.01 18.55 -2.22
CA GLU A 56 2.58 19.53 -1.23
C GLU A 56 1.07 19.80 -1.27
N GLU A 57 0.46 19.70 -2.46
CA GLU A 57 -0.98 19.87 -2.67
C GLU A 57 -1.77 18.70 -2.05
N THR A 58 -1.46 17.45 -2.41
CA THR A 58 -2.09 16.26 -1.82
C THR A 58 -1.93 16.21 -0.30
N SER A 59 -0.75 16.56 0.20
CA SER A 59 -0.47 16.61 1.64
C SER A 59 -1.30 17.67 2.35
N ARG A 60 -1.53 18.83 1.72
CA ARG A 60 -2.33 19.91 2.27
C ARG A 60 -3.81 19.53 2.29
N ILE A 61 -4.32 19.01 1.18
CA ILE A 61 -5.73 18.63 1.04
C ILE A 61 -6.09 17.54 2.03
N PHE A 62 -5.23 16.54 2.26
CA PHE A 62 -5.49 15.54 3.31
C PHE A 62 -5.57 16.16 4.72
N LYS A 63 -4.72 17.12 5.05
CA LYS A 63 -4.80 17.82 6.36
C LYS A 63 -6.08 18.64 6.51
N GLU A 64 -6.48 19.36 5.47
CA GLU A 64 -7.72 20.14 5.46
C GLU A 64 -8.94 19.22 5.62
N THR A 65 -8.97 18.13 4.86
CA THR A 65 -10.04 17.11 4.90
C THR A 65 -10.14 16.45 6.28
N GLU A 66 -9.01 16.07 6.89
CA GLU A 66 -8.96 15.51 8.26
C GLU A 66 -9.43 16.50 9.33
N ALA A 67 -9.20 17.80 9.11
CA ALA A 67 -9.67 18.87 9.98
C ALA A 67 -11.15 19.24 9.78
N GLY A 68 -11.83 18.61 8.80
CA GLY A 68 -13.22 18.92 8.46
C GLY A 68 -13.38 20.16 7.57
N GLU A 69 -12.29 20.66 6.99
CA GLU A 69 -12.27 21.84 6.12
C GLU A 69 -12.40 21.43 4.65
N ASN A 70 -12.97 22.32 3.83
CA ASN A 70 -13.13 22.12 2.37
C ASN A 70 -13.85 20.82 1.96
N LEU A 71 -14.72 20.29 2.83
CA LEU A 71 -15.54 19.13 2.57
C LEU A 71 -16.85 19.51 1.88
N VAL A 72 -17.27 18.69 0.91
CA VAL A 72 -18.60 18.77 0.29
C VAL A 72 -19.40 17.55 0.70
N GLU A 73 -20.38 17.75 1.58
CA GLU A 73 -21.31 16.68 1.96
C GLU A 73 -22.28 16.38 0.81
N CYS A 74 -22.54 15.09 0.61
CA CYS A 74 -23.49 14.63 -0.41
C CYS A 74 -24.46 13.62 0.21
N SER A 75 -25.73 13.68 -0.20
CA SER A 75 -26.79 12.83 0.37
C SER A 75 -26.81 11.40 -0.20
N ASP A 76 -26.46 11.27 -1.48
CA ASP A 76 -26.54 10.03 -2.25
C ASP A 76 -25.59 10.08 -3.45
N ALA A 77 -25.54 8.98 -4.21
CA ALA A 77 -24.66 8.85 -5.36
C ALA A 77 -24.99 9.85 -6.48
N ASP A 78 -26.28 10.13 -6.74
CA ASP A 78 -26.70 11.04 -7.80
C ASP A 78 -26.28 12.48 -7.47
N ASP A 79 -26.38 12.89 -6.20
CA ASP A 79 -25.89 14.17 -5.68
C ASP A 79 -24.36 14.32 -5.81
N VAL A 80 -23.59 13.24 -5.57
CA VAL A 80 -22.13 13.24 -5.80
C VAL A 80 -21.81 13.51 -7.26
N PHE A 81 -22.41 12.77 -8.20
CA PHE A 81 -22.13 12.95 -9.63
C PHE A 81 -22.55 14.34 -10.12
N GLY A 82 -23.72 14.82 -9.68
CA GLY A 82 -24.20 16.17 -9.97
C GLY A 82 -23.23 17.26 -9.50
N LYS A 83 -22.70 17.15 -8.27
CA LYS A 83 -21.74 18.12 -7.71
C LYS A 83 -20.35 18.04 -8.35
N LEU A 84 -19.95 16.86 -8.84
CA LEU A 84 -18.71 16.67 -9.59
C LEU A 84 -18.81 17.11 -11.05
N GLY A 85 -20.02 17.43 -11.54
CA GLY A 85 -20.27 17.78 -12.94
C GLY A 85 -20.07 16.60 -13.90
N LEU A 86 -20.32 15.38 -13.41
CA LEU A 86 -20.17 14.11 -14.14
C LEU A 86 -21.54 13.51 -14.50
#